data_AF-A0A0J9EVA5-F1
#
_entry.id   AF-A0A0J9EVA5-F1
#
_cell.length_a   1.000
_cell.length_b   1.000
_cell.length_c   1.000
_cell.angle_alpha   90.00
_cell.angle_beta   90.00
_cell.angle_gamma   90.00
#
_symmetry.space_group_name_H-M   'P 1'
#
loop_
_entity.id
_entity.type
_entity.pdbx_description
1 polymer ?
#
loop_
_entity_poly.entity_id
_entity_poly.type
_entity_poly.pdbx_seq_one_letter_code
_entity_poly.pdbx_strand_id
1 'polypeptide(L)'
;MIGVGIPLPVLREEVIAHCAVQDKDIVAPVVDFSIPRRVRPTFGLVSYAQLKKGRISIEGKPVRTAPVASLARSRQVAQQLKQWIELGQFTLTEPVASIPMDRAFIPQDVWGSQINLD
;
A
#
# COMPACT_ATOMS: atom_id res chain seq x y z
N MET A 1 5.08 13.60 -9.07
CA MET A 1 4.97 13.09 -7.69
C MET A 1 6.33 13.18 -7.01
N ILE A 2 6.34 13.49 -5.72
CA ILE A 2 7.53 13.44 -4.87
C ILE A 2 7.42 12.20 -3.97
N GLY A 3 8.49 11.42 -3.86
CA GLY A 3 8.57 10.28 -2.95
C GLY A 3 9.24 10.69 -1.65
N VAL A 4 8.69 10.28 -0.51
CA VAL A 4 9.26 10.53 0.82
C VAL A 4 9.42 9.19 1.53
N GLY A 5 10.62 8.91 2.03
CA GLY A 5 10.87 7.75 2.89
C GLY A 5 10.65 8.13 4.34
N ILE A 6 9.79 7.40 5.04
CA ILE A 6 9.50 7.62 6.45
C ILE A 6 9.75 6.30 7.19
N PRO A 7 10.70 6.22 8.12
CA PRO A 7 10.86 5.03 8.95
C PRO A 7 9.67 4.94 9.92
N LEU A 8 9.00 3.79 9.94
CA LEU A 8 7.89 3.50 10.85
C LEU A 8 8.42 2.59 11.97
N PRO A 9 8.52 3.07 13.22
CA PRO A 9 8.97 2.24 14.32
C PRO A 9 7.90 1.18 14.64
N VAL A 10 8.30 -0.08 14.56
CA VAL A 10 7.47 -1.21 14.98
C VAL A 10 8.10 -1.82 16.22
N LEU A 11 7.42 -1.67 17.36
CA LEU A 11 7.95 -2.05 18.67
C LEU A 11 7.54 -3.46 19.11
N ARG A 12 6.73 -4.16 18.30
CA ARG A 12 6.16 -5.48 18.61
C ARG A 12 6.25 -6.40 17.40
N GLU A 13 6.72 -7.62 17.62
CA GLU A 13 6.90 -8.63 16.56
C GLU A 13 5.57 -9.08 15.94
N GLU A 14 4.49 -9.13 16.72
CA GLU A 14 3.14 -9.46 16.24
C GLU A 14 2.69 -8.52 15.12
N VAL A 15 3.02 -7.22 15.21
CA VAL A 15 2.70 -6.24 14.17
C VAL A 15 3.47 -6.57 12.87
N ILE A 16 4.74 -6.98 12.99
CA ILE A 16 5.53 -7.41 11.82
C ILE A 16 4.91 -8.65 11.18
N ALA A 17 4.49 -9.64 11.98
CA ALA A 17 3.85 -10.85 11.47
C ALA A 17 2.57 -10.52 10.66
N HIS A 18 1.74 -9.59 11.16
CA HIS A 18 0.56 -9.13 10.43
C HIS A 18 0.89 -8.30 9.19
N CYS A 19 2.03 -7.60 9.15
CA CYS A 19 2.49 -6.85 7.98
C CYS A 19 3.17 -7.73 6.92
N ALA A 20 3.49 -8.99 7.20
CA ALA A 20 4.19 -9.91 6.30
C ALA A 20 3.30 -10.52 5.19
N VAL A 21 2.28 -9.77 4.75
CA VAL A 21 1.34 -10.17 3.68
C VAL A 21 2.07 -10.23 2.33
N GLN A 22 1.86 -11.30 1.56
CA GLN A 22 2.53 -11.47 0.27
C GLN A 22 1.74 -10.78 -0.84
N ASP A 23 2.42 -10.34 -1.90
CA ASP A 23 1.80 -9.69 -3.07
C ASP A 23 0.67 -10.49 -3.73
N LYS A 24 0.69 -11.83 -3.59
CA LYS A 24 -0.34 -12.72 -4.13
C LYS A 24 -1.64 -12.65 -3.31
N ASP A 25 -1.53 -12.31 -2.02
CA ASP A 25 -2.63 -12.24 -1.06
C ASP A 25 -3.23 -10.81 -1.00
N ILE A 26 -2.55 -9.81 -1.59
CA ILE A 26 -3.06 -8.44 -1.71
C ILE A 26 -3.85 -8.31 -3.00
N VAL A 27 -5.16 -8.15 -2.86
CA VAL A 27 -6.12 -8.12 -3.96
C VAL A 27 -6.76 -6.74 -4.07
N ALA A 28 -6.88 -6.22 -5.28
CA ALA A 28 -7.50 -4.92 -5.53
C ALA A 28 -8.35 -4.93 -6.81
N PRO A 29 -9.42 -4.11 -6.88
CA PRO A 29 -10.20 -3.96 -8.09
C PRO A 29 -9.47 -3.11 -9.15
N VAL A 30 -9.69 -3.44 -10.41
CA VAL A 30 -9.30 -2.59 -11.54
C VAL A 30 -10.44 -1.60 -11.80
N VAL A 31 -10.22 -0.31 -11.58
CA VAL A 31 -11.28 0.71 -11.58
C VAL A 31 -11.13 1.67 -12.76
N ASP A 32 -12.25 1.99 -13.42
CA ASP A 32 -12.30 3.04 -14.44
C ASP A 32 -12.44 4.43 -13.83
N PHE A 33 -11.41 5.27 -13.97
CA PHE A 33 -11.44 6.67 -13.51
C PHE A 33 -12.07 7.64 -14.51
N SER A 34 -12.37 7.21 -15.74
CA SER A 34 -13.00 8.07 -16.76
C SER A 34 -14.47 8.39 -16.45
N ILE A 35 -15.12 7.60 -15.59
CA ILE A 35 -16.52 7.79 -15.20
C ILE A 35 -16.60 8.60 -13.90
N PRO A 36 -17.14 9.83 -13.91
CA PRO A 36 -17.18 10.73 -12.75
C PRO A 36 -18.34 10.36 -11.81
N ARG A 37 -18.36 9.12 -11.28
CA ARG A 37 -19.34 8.64 -10.31
C ARG A 37 -18.64 8.03 -9.09
N ARG A 38 -19.31 8.09 -7.93
CA ARG A 38 -18.78 7.53 -6.67
C ARG A 38 -18.67 6.00 -6.70
N VAL A 39 -19.66 5.35 -7.31
CA VAL A 39 -19.62 3.93 -7.64
C VAL A 39 -19.08 3.81 -9.06
N ARG A 40 -17.84 3.34 -9.18
CA ARG A 40 -17.15 3.17 -10.46
C ARG A 40 -17.25 1.74 -10.94
N PRO A 41 -17.42 1.49 -12.25
CA PRO A 41 -17.31 0.15 -12.80
C PRO A 41 -15.92 -0.44 -12.53
N THR A 42 -15.90 -1.74 -12.22
CA THR A 42 -14.68 -2.51 -11.99
C THR A 42 -14.49 -3.55 -13.09
N PHE A 43 -13.28 -3.70 -13.61
CA PHE A 43 -12.93 -4.72 -14.61
C PHE A 43 -12.41 -6.02 -13.95
N GLY A 44 -12.97 -6.38 -12.80
CA GLY A 44 -12.55 -7.52 -11.99
C GLY A 44 -11.45 -7.20 -10.97
N LEU A 45 -10.93 -8.26 -10.35
CA LEU A 45 -9.89 -8.21 -9.33
C LEU A 45 -8.54 -8.67 -9.87
N VAL A 46 -7.48 -8.08 -9.32
CA VAL A 46 -6.11 -8.48 -9.58
C VAL A 46 -5.32 -8.50 -8.28
N SER A 47 -4.38 -9.45 -8.19
CA SER A 47 -3.37 -9.45 -7.13
C SER A 47 -2.23 -8.49 -7.46
N TYR A 48 -1.57 -7.97 -6.43
CA TYR A 48 -0.33 -7.18 -6.61
C TYR A 48 0.77 -8.01 -7.29
N ALA A 49 0.79 -9.33 -7.09
CA ALA A 49 1.71 -10.23 -7.76
C ALA A 49 1.50 -10.23 -9.28
N GLN A 50 0.25 -10.23 -9.77
CA GLN A 50 -0.06 -10.09 -11.19
C GLN A 50 0.34 -8.70 -11.71
N LEU A 51 0.02 -7.63 -10.98
CA LEU A 51 0.38 -6.26 -11.37
C LEU A 51 1.91 -6.09 -11.53
N LYS A 52 2.70 -6.70 -10.63
CA LYS A 52 4.17 -6.63 -10.65
C LYS A 52 4.82 -7.42 -11.80
N LYS A 53 4.08 -8.29 -12.51
CA LYS A 53 4.56 -8.91 -13.77
C LYS A 53 4.63 -7.89 -14.92
N GLY A 54 4.04 -6.70 -14.77
CA GLY A 54 4.12 -5.59 -15.72
C GLY A 54 3.07 -5.65 -16.84
N ARG A 55 2.23 -6.69 -16.90
CA ARG A 55 1.08 -6.80 -17.80
C ARG A 55 -0.05 -7.60 -17.16
N ILE A 56 -1.28 -7.19 -17.44
CA ILE A 56 -2.52 -7.93 -17.12
C ILE A 56 -3.42 -8.02 -18.37
N SER A 57 -4.43 -8.88 -18.33
CA SER A 57 -5.46 -8.95 -19.38
C SER A 57 -6.73 -8.27 -18.89
N ILE A 58 -7.30 -7.38 -19.69
CA ILE A 58 -8.60 -6.75 -19.46
C ILE A 58 -9.44 -7.00 -20.71
N GLU A 59 -10.56 -7.70 -20.57
CA GLU A 59 -11.43 -8.08 -21.71
C GLU A 59 -10.65 -8.74 -22.87
N GLY A 60 -9.70 -9.62 -22.55
CA GLY A 60 -8.85 -10.30 -23.53
C GLY A 60 -7.74 -9.43 -24.14
N LYS A 61 -7.65 -8.15 -23.78
CA LYS A 61 -6.61 -7.23 -24.27
C LYS A 61 -5.47 -7.12 -23.27
N PRO A 62 -4.20 -7.27 -23.70
CA PRO A 62 -3.07 -7.20 -22.80
C PRO A 62 -2.68 -5.74 -22.50
N VAL A 63 -2.84 -5.30 -21.26
CA VAL A 63 -2.57 -3.94 -20.79
C VAL A 63 -1.29 -3.89 -19.96
N ARG A 64 -0.45 -2.88 -20.17
CA ARG A 64 0.78 -2.67 -19.37
C ARG A 64 0.43 -2.12 -18.00
N THR A 65 1.12 -2.62 -16.97
CA THR A 65 0.99 -2.16 -15.60
C THR A 65 2.32 -1.61 -15.11
N ALA A 66 2.27 -0.54 -14.32
CA ALA A 66 3.42 0.01 -13.65
C ALA A 66 3.00 0.58 -12.29
N PRO A 67 3.81 0.42 -11.24
CA PRO A 67 3.54 1.07 -9.96
C PRO A 67 3.70 2.58 -10.10
N VAL A 68 2.91 3.30 -9.30
CA VAL A 68 2.95 4.77 -9.19
C VAL A 68 4.31 5.26 -8.67
N ALA A 69 4.96 4.47 -7.82
CA ALA A 69 6.29 4.74 -7.26
C ALA A 69 7.32 3.71 -7.74
N SER A 70 8.59 4.12 -7.82
CA SER A 70 9.70 3.23 -8.17
C SER A 70 10.06 2.32 -7.00
N LEU A 71 9.70 1.04 -7.07
CA LEU A 71 10.05 0.05 -6.04
C LEU A 71 11.57 -0.08 -5.84
N ALA A 72 12.37 0.09 -6.90
CA ALA A 72 13.82 0.06 -6.82
C ALA A 72 14.36 1.21 -5.96
N ARG A 73 13.91 2.44 -6.23
CA ARG A 73 14.29 3.61 -5.43
C ARG A 73 13.75 3.52 -4.00
N SER A 74 12.53 3.03 -3.81
CA SER A 74 11.96 2.81 -2.47
C SER A 74 12.82 1.87 -1.63
N ARG A 75 13.35 0.79 -2.22
CA ARG A 75 14.28 -0.13 -1.53
C ARG A 75 15.61 0.52 -1.18
N GLN A 76 16.16 1.35 -2.08
CA GLN A 76 17.39 2.10 -1.80
C GLN A 76 17.20 3.04 -0.60
N VAL A 77 16.10 3.78 -0.59
CA VAL A 77 15.74 4.66 0.54
C VAL A 77 15.57 3.87 1.83
N ALA A 78 14.91 2.72 1.79
CA ALA A 78 14.72 1.86 2.96
C ALA A 78 16.07 1.37 3.53
N GLN A 79 17.01 0.95 2.68
CA GLN A 79 18.35 0.53 3.12
C GLN A 79 19.14 1.71 3.71
N GLN A 80 19.05 2.89 3.11
CA GLN A 80 19.72 4.08 3.63
C GLN A 80 19.21 4.47 5.02
N LEU A 81 17.88 4.47 5.21
CA LEU A 81 17.26 4.74 6.51
C LEU A 81 17.65 3.70 7.57
N LYS A 82 17.67 2.41 7.18
CA LYS A 82 18.13 1.32 8.04
C LYS A 82 19.57 1.58 8.52
N GLN A 83 20.47 1.91 7.60
CA GLN A 83 21.87 2.17 7.94
C GLN A 83 22.01 3.34 8.93
N TRP A 84 21.29 4.45 8.72
CA TRP A 84 21.35 5.58 9.64
C TRP A 84 20.82 5.24 11.04
N ILE A 85 19.79 4.39 11.13
CA ILE A 85 19.27 3.90 12.41
C ILE A 85 20.30 3.01 13.11
N GLU A 86 20.91 2.04 12.40
CA GLU A 86 21.93 1.15 12.95
C GLU A 86 23.19 1.90 13.43
N LEU A 87 23.53 3.02 12.77
CA LEU A 87 24.64 3.89 13.17
C LEU A 87 24.27 4.88 14.29
N GLY A 88 23.02 4.92 14.75
CA GLY A 88 22.55 5.91 15.72
C GLY A 88 22.50 7.35 15.20
N GLN A 89 22.60 7.55 13.88
CA GLN A 89 22.50 8.85 13.20
C GLN A 89 21.05 9.28 12.96
N PHE A 90 20.11 8.34 13.09
CA PHE A 90 18.68 8.60 12.99
C PHE A 90 17.98 7.97 14.19
N THR A 91 17.49 8.80 15.09
CA THR A 91 16.83 8.39 16.33
C THR A 91 15.33 8.65 16.27
N LEU A 92 14.58 8.01 17.17
CA LEU A 92 13.17 8.35 17.36
C LEU A 92 13.08 9.76 17.94
N THR A 93 12.15 10.54 17.39
CA THR A 93 11.78 11.82 17.99
C THR A 93 10.99 11.57 19.26
N GLU A 94 10.99 12.55 20.17
CA GLU A 94 10.05 12.56 21.27
C GLU A 94 8.60 12.56 20.74
N PRO A 95 7.63 12.02 21.50
CA PRO A 95 6.22 12.08 21.14
C PRO A 95 5.78 13.51 20.87
N VAL A 96 5.27 13.80 19.66
CA VAL A 96 4.89 15.16 19.25
C VAL A 96 3.58 15.61 19.91
N ALA A 97 2.55 14.76 19.88
CA ALA A 97 1.24 15.02 20.47
C ALA A 97 0.45 13.72 20.69
N SER A 98 -0.46 13.73 21.66
CA SER A 98 -1.43 12.64 21.85
C SER A 98 -2.53 12.71 20.81
N ILE A 99 -3.08 11.55 20.43
CA ILE A 99 -4.25 11.48 19.54
C ILE A 99 -5.47 12.03 20.30
N PRO A 100 -6.30 12.92 19.69
CA PRO A 100 -7.52 13.41 20.32
C PRO A 100 -8.49 12.28 20.69
N MET A 101 -8.90 12.22 21.95
CA MET A 101 -9.80 11.18 22.49
C MET A 101 -11.28 11.61 22.51
N ASP A 102 -11.58 12.83 22.06
CA ASP A 102 -12.91 13.44 22.05
C ASP A 102 -13.66 13.21 20.72
N ARG A 103 -13.16 12.33 19.85
CA ARG A 103 -13.75 12.03 18.54
C ARG A 103 -14.14 10.56 18.44
N ALA A 104 -15.33 10.33 17.87
CA ALA A 104 -15.75 8.99 17.49
C ALA A 104 -14.85 8.45 16.36
N PHE A 105 -14.38 7.21 16.50
CA PHE A 105 -13.71 6.49 15.43
C PHE A 105 -14.74 6.11 14.35
N ILE A 106 -14.56 6.62 13.13
CA ILE A 106 -15.37 6.26 11.97
C ILE A 106 -14.48 5.44 11.03
N PRO A 107 -14.67 4.12 10.94
CA PRO A 107 -13.83 3.28 10.11
C PRO A 107 -14.17 3.48 8.63
N GLN A 108 -13.18 3.30 7.74
CA GLN A 108 -13.36 3.51 6.28
C GLN A 108 -13.96 2.30 5.54
N ASP A 109 -13.98 1.13 6.18
CA ASP A 109 -14.35 -0.17 5.64
C ASP A 109 -15.86 -0.47 5.71
N VAL A 110 -16.69 0.52 6.04
CA VAL A 110 -18.15 0.36 6.18
C VAL A 110 -18.80 -0.26 4.93
N TRP A 111 -18.16 -0.15 3.75
CA TRP A 111 -18.68 -0.65 2.48
C TRP A 111 -17.75 -1.72 1.88
N GLY A 112 -17.87 -2.95 2.36
CA GLY A 112 -17.22 -4.12 1.76
C GLY A 112 -17.78 -4.39 0.36
N SER A 113 -16.97 -4.16 -0.68
CA SER A 113 -17.26 -4.68 -2.02
C SER A 113 -17.04 -6.19 -2.02
N GLN A 114 -18.12 -6.98 -2.13
CA GLN A 114 -18.08 -8.43 -2.28
C GLN A 114 -17.67 -8.80 -3.71
N ILE A 115 -16.38 -8.68 -4.02
CA ILE A 115 -15.84 -9.17 -5.28
C ILE A 115 -14.95 -10.36 -4.92
N ASN A 116 -15.22 -11.52 -5.51
CA ASN A 116 -14.39 -12.73 -5.35
C ASN A 116 -13.38 -12.82 -6.49
N LEU A 117 -12.23 -13.42 -6.20
CA LEU A 117 -11.31 -13.92 -7.21
C LEU A 117 -11.81 -15.28 -7.64
N ASP A 118 -12.19 -15.43 -8.91
CA ASP A 118 -12.36 -16.74 -9.54
C ASP A 118 -10.99 -17.41 -9.77
#